data_AF-A0A9W7TK38-F1
#
_entry.id   AF-A0A9W7TK38-F1
#
_cell.length_a   1.000
_cell.length_b   1.000
_cell.length_c   1.000
_cell.angle_alpha   90.00
_cell.angle_beta   90.00
_cell.angle_gamma   90.00
#
_symmetry.space_group_name_H-M   'P 1'
#
loop_
_entity.id
_entity.type
_entity.pdbx_description
1 polymer ?
#
loop_
_entity_poly.entity_id
_entity_poly.type
_entity_poly.pdbx_seq_one_letter_code
_entity_poly.pdbx_strand_id
1 'polypeptide(L)'
;MNKPKMAMEKCASRVLMLLSQLDRLNEEPKVSDTDAIRQITGKILHILQTQEKTRKEMVSKGSSGMEVILSSLENTRDLQTTLNILNILNELLTVGGGRRIGAFVSKGGTAILLQLLVSSSKDLPMNEELMLHIHSLLVKVGPKDRKFGVKARLNGALNVTVNLVKRNLQNCKMLLPCLQVLRVYAGNTHVSDGRNANVEEVRSSEFWQLVSTVHLLSMWCRSRGYGQEKPVLGTKLLTDPRSRLWTCPHRRSHSTEGHDSAGQVT
;
A
#
# COMPACT_ATOMS: atom_id res chain seq x y z
N MET A 1 -34.89 14.68 26.02
CA MET A 1 -33.65 14.03 25.48
C MET A 1 -34.02 12.72 24.81
N ASN A 2 -33.91 12.60 23.48
CA ASN A 2 -33.73 11.32 22.73
C ASN A 2 -33.73 11.54 21.21
N LYS A 3 -32.65 12.09 20.62
CA LYS A 3 -32.36 11.96 19.17
C LYS A 3 -30.84 12.05 18.95
N PRO A 4 -30.17 10.88 18.83
CA PRO A 4 -29.40 10.64 17.60
C PRO A 4 -29.47 9.20 17.06
N LYS A 5 -30.22 8.28 17.68
CA LYS A 5 -30.15 6.84 17.35
C LYS A 5 -30.83 6.47 16.00
N MET A 6 -31.92 7.14 15.62
CA MET A 6 -32.73 6.75 14.44
C MET A 6 -32.10 7.12 13.08
N ALA A 7 -31.30 8.18 12.98
CA ALA A 7 -30.62 8.53 11.73
C ALA A 7 -29.43 7.59 11.42
N MET A 8 -28.89 6.97 12.46
CA MET A 8 -27.66 6.16 12.43
C MET A 8 -27.89 4.74 11.87
N GLU A 9 -29.03 4.10 12.17
CA GLU A 9 -29.40 2.81 11.56
C GLU A 9 -29.72 2.93 10.06
N LYS A 10 -30.21 4.10 9.63
CA LYS A 10 -30.55 4.38 8.23
C LYS A 10 -29.33 4.45 7.29
N CYS A 11 -28.15 4.78 7.82
CA CYS A 11 -26.92 4.89 7.01
C CYS A 11 -26.19 3.55 6.84
N ALA A 12 -26.21 2.70 7.87
CA ALA A 12 -25.76 1.32 7.80
C ALA A 12 -26.54 0.52 6.74
N SER A 13 -27.88 0.62 6.81
CA SER A 13 -28.76 -0.04 5.83
C SER A 13 -28.56 0.48 4.41
N ARG A 14 -28.25 1.77 4.25
CA ARG A 14 -27.98 2.36 2.93
C ARG A 14 -26.73 1.80 2.25
N VAL A 15 -25.63 1.59 2.98
CA VAL A 15 -24.41 1.02 2.39
C VAL A 15 -24.64 -0.45 2.01
N LEU A 16 -25.31 -1.22 2.86
CA LEU A 16 -25.65 -2.61 2.55
C LEU A 16 -26.57 -2.74 1.33
N MET A 17 -27.55 -1.84 1.20
CA MET A 17 -28.41 -1.77 0.00
C MET A 17 -27.61 -1.46 -1.26
N LEU A 18 -26.68 -0.49 -1.20
CA LEU A 18 -25.81 -0.16 -2.33
C LEU A 18 -24.87 -1.32 -2.69
N LEU A 19 -24.37 -2.08 -1.72
CA LEU A 19 -23.57 -3.28 -1.96
C LEU A 19 -24.38 -4.39 -2.64
N SER A 20 -25.62 -4.62 -2.20
CA SER A 20 -26.51 -5.58 -2.87
C SER A 20 -26.83 -5.16 -4.31
N GLN A 21 -27.01 -3.86 -4.56
CA GLN A 21 -27.17 -3.34 -5.93
C GLN A 21 -25.90 -3.55 -6.78
N LEU A 22 -24.73 -3.29 -6.20
CA LEU A 22 -23.45 -3.51 -6.88
C LEU A 22 -23.24 -5.00 -7.21
N ASP A 23 -23.59 -5.89 -6.29
CA ASP A 23 -23.46 -7.34 -6.46
C ASP A 23 -24.29 -7.84 -7.65
N ARG A 24 -25.56 -7.41 -7.73
CA ARG A 24 -26.44 -7.74 -8.86
C ARG A 24 -25.91 -7.23 -10.21
N LEU A 25 -25.32 -6.03 -10.22
CA LEU A 25 -24.73 -5.47 -11.44
C LEU A 25 -23.44 -6.19 -11.86
N ASN A 26 -22.72 -6.83 -10.92
CA ASN A 26 -21.57 -7.66 -11.26
C ASN A 26 -22.00 -9.01 -11.88
N GLU A 27 -23.16 -9.55 -11.50
CA GLU A 27 -23.68 -10.84 -11.97
C GLU A 27 -24.28 -10.79 -13.38
N GLU A 28 -24.73 -9.62 -13.85
CA GLU A 28 -25.40 -9.46 -15.15
C GLU A 28 -24.44 -8.95 -16.26
N PRO A 29 -23.90 -9.82 -17.14
CA PRO A 29 -22.88 -9.45 -18.13
C PRO A 29 -23.41 -8.76 -19.39
N LYS A 30 -24.74 -8.53 -19.52
CA LYS A 30 -25.32 -7.88 -20.71
C LYS A 30 -25.30 -6.37 -20.55
N VAL A 31 -24.23 -5.77 -21.08
CA VAL A 31 -23.91 -4.34 -21.01
C VAL A 31 -23.77 -3.91 -19.55
N SER A 32 -22.57 -4.11 -18.99
CA SER A 32 -22.18 -3.50 -17.71
C SER A 32 -22.60 -2.03 -17.75
N ASP A 33 -23.61 -1.70 -16.94
CA ASP A 33 -24.19 -0.38 -16.81
C ASP A 33 -23.16 0.48 -16.07
N THR A 34 -22.08 0.80 -16.79
CA THR A 34 -20.80 1.24 -16.24
C THR A 34 -20.98 2.56 -15.50
N ASP A 35 -21.93 3.38 -15.97
CA ASP A 35 -22.36 4.59 -15.27
C ASP A 35 -23.08 4.29 -13.95
N ALA A 36 -23.94 3.27 -13.88
CA ALA A 36 -24.58 2.86 -12.64
C ALA A 36 -23.56 2.32 -11.63
N ILE A 37 -22.61 1.49 -12.07
CA ILE A 37 -21.52 0.97 -11.24
C ILE A 37 -20.64 2.12 -10.72
N ARG A 38 -20.26 3.06 -11.59
CA ARG A 38 -19.49 4.25 -11.23
C ARG A 38 -20.22 5.11 -10.19
N GLN A 39 -21.53 5.31 -10.35
CA GLN A 39 -22.35 6.06 -9.40
C GLN A 39 -22.49 5.33 -8.06
N ILE A 40 -22.73 4.02 -8.06
CA ILE A 40 -22.90 3.22 -6.84
C ILE A 40 -21.58 3.18 -6.06
N THR A 41 -20.45 2.89 -6.72
CA THR A 41 -19.13 2.90 -6.09
C THR A 41 -18.77 4.28 -5.55
N GLY A 42 -19.06 5.36 -6.27
CA GLY A 42 -18.89 6.73 -5.78
C GLY A 42 -19.73 7.03 -4.54
N LYS A 43 -21.00 6.59 -4.50
CA LYS A 43 -21.88 6.74 -3.32
C LYS A 43 -21.37 5.95 -2.12
N ILE A 44 -20.90 4.72 -2.32
CA ILE A 44 -20.31 3.91 -1.25
C ILE A 44 -19.07 4.60 -0.70
N LEU A 45 -18.16 5.05 -1.56
CA LEU A 45 -16.94 5.76 -1.16
C LEU A 45 -17.28 6.99 -0.31
N HIS A 46 -18.22 7.83 -0.76
CA HIS A 46 -18.63 9.02 -0.03
C HIS A 46 -19.18 8.69 1.37
N ILE A 47 -20.00 7.65 1.50
CA ILE A 47 -20.52 7.24 2.82
C ILE A 47 -19.37 6.76 3.72
N LEU A 48 -18.38 6.04 3.17
CA LEU A 48 -17.25 5.55 3.95
C LEU A 48 -16.30 6.65 4.39
N GLN A 49 -16.12 7.70 3.61
CA GLN A 49 -15.30 8.87 3.97
C GLN A 49 -15.97 9.70 5.08
N THR A 50 -17.30 9.79 5.07
CA THR A 50 -18.06 10.61 6.01
C THR A 50 -18.47 9.86 7.28
N GLN A 51 -18.57 8.54 7.25
CA GLN A 51 -19.09 7.74 8.37
C GLN A 51 -18.16 6.59 8.76
N GLU A 52 -17.43 6.76 9.86
CA GLU A 52 -16.48 5.73 10.31
C GLU A 52 -17.13 4.43 10.81
N LYS A 53 -18.36 4.52 11.35
CA LYS A 53 -19.06 3.36 11.91
C LYS A 53 -19.47 2.35 10.83
N THR A 54 -19.87 2.82 9.65
CA THR A 54 -20.27 1.96 8.51
C THR A 54 -19.09 1.13 7.99
N ARG A 55 -17.86 1.64 8.08
CA ARG A 55 -16.64 0.87 7.76
C ARG A 55 -16.49 -0.40 8.60
N LYS A 56 -16.98 -0.42 9.85
CA LYS A 56 -16.90 -1.61 10.72
C LYS A 56 -17.89 -2.69 10.29
N GLU A 57 -19.06 -2.30 9.81
CA GLU A 57 -20.13 -3.22 9.44
C GLU A 57 -19.84 -3.91 8.10
N MET A 58 -19.29 -3.19 7.12
CA MET A 58 -18.88 -3.75 5.82
C MET A 58 -17.83 -4.86 5.91
N VAL A 59 -17.02 -4.86 6.97
CA VAL A 59 -15.92 -5.83 7.18
C VAL A 59 -16.19 -6.68 8.42
N SER A 60 -17.44 -6.70 8.89
CA SER A 60 -17.87 -7.54 9.99
C SER A 60 -17.93 -9.02 9.57
N LYS A 61 -17.77 -9.92 10.54
CA LYS A 61 -17.87 -11.36 10.28
C LYS A 61 -19.30 -11.68 9.80
N GLY A 62 -19.42 -12.23 8.60
CA GLY A 62 -20.71 -12.53 7.96
C GLY A 62 -21.14 -11.52 6.89
N SER A 63 -20.45 -10.40 6.72
CA SER A 63 -20.71 -9.49 5.61
C SER A 63 -19.99 -9.96 4.34
N SER A 64 -20.73 -10.03 3.22
CA SER A 64 -20.20 -10.21 1.87
C SER A 64 -19.58 -8.93 1.31
N GLY A 65 -19.64 -7.80 2.02
CA GLY A 65 -19.23 -6.50 1.47
C GLY A 65 -17.81 -6.46 0.91
N MET A 66 -16.85 -7.11 1.56
CA MET A 66 -15.49 -7.22 1.03
C MET A 66 -15.41 -8.09 -0.24
N GLU A 67 -16.19 -9.17 -0.34
CA GLU A 67 -16.23 -10.03 -1.54
C GLU A 67 -16.83 -9.29 -2.73
N VAL A 68 -17.94 -8.57 -2.53
CA VAL A 68 -18.58 -7.77 -3.57
C VAL A 68 -17.61 -6.72 -4.11
N ILE A 69 -16.92 -5.99 -3.22
CA ILE A 69 -15.95 -4.97 -3.62
C ILE A 69 -14.76 -5.56 -4.39
N LEU A 70 -14.24 -6.72 -3.96
CA LEU A 70 -13.17 -7.41 -4.67
C LEU A 70 -13.62 -7.94 -6.04
N SER A 71 -14.82 -8.52 -6.11
CA SER A 71 -15.40 -9.02 -7.35
C SER A 71 -15.66 -7.90 -8.35
N SER A 72 -16.14 -6.74 -7.88
CA SER A 72 -16.27 -5.55 -8.73
C SER A 72 -14.91 -5.06 -9.26
N LEU A 73 -13.85 -5.13 -8.46
CA LEU A 73 -12.50 -4.73 -8.89
C LEU A 73 -11.96 -5.66 -9.99
N GLU A 74 -12.25 -6.95 -9.89
CA GLU A 74 -11.81 -7.95 -10.86
C GLU A 74 -12.56 -7.86 -12.19
N ASN A 75 -13.84 -7.47 -12.15
CA ASN A 75 -14.71 -7.41 -13.33
C ASN A 75 -14.73 -6.07 -14.06
N THR A 76 -14.35 -4.96 -13.39
CA THR A 76 -14.37 -3.64 -14.02
C THR A 76 -13.18 -3.41 -14.95
N ARG A 77 -13.43 -2.71 -16.07
CA ARG A 77 -12.38 -2.13 -16.94
C ARG A 77 -12.41 -0.60 -16.94
N ASP A 78 -13.40 -0.01 -16.25
CA ASP A 78 -13.53 1.44 -16.14
C ASP A 78 -12.54 1.99 -15.11
N LEU A 79 -11.73 2.97 -15.53
CA LEU A 79 -10.68 3.58 -14.72
C LEU A 79 -11.27 4.28 -13.48
N GLN A 80 -12.36 5.03 -13.65
CA GLN A 80 -12.96 5.78 -12.55
C GLN A 80 -13.52 4.85 -11.49
N THR A 81 -14.23 3.79 -11.92
CA THR A 81 -14.74 2.74 -11.04
C THR A 81 -13.60 2.04 -10.31
N THR A 82 -12.51 1.74 -11.01
CA THR A 82 -11.30 1.16 -10.41
C THR A 82 -10.74 2.06 -9.30
N LEU A 83 -10.55 3.36 -9.58
CA LEU A 83 -10.06 4.33 -8.60
C LEU A 83 -11.02 4.47 -7.40
N ASN A 84 -12.33 4.49 -7.64
CA ASN A 84 -13.34 4.52 -6.56
C ASN A 84 -13.20 3.30 -5.65
N ILE A 85 -13.06 2.09 -6.23
CA ILE A 85 -12.92 0.84 -5.48
C ILE A 85 -11.59 0.81 -4.70
N LEU A 86 -10.48 1.21 -5.30
CA LEU A 86 -9.19 1.29 -4.59
C LEU A 86 -9.27 2.24 -3.39
N ASN A 87 -9.98 3.36 -3.53
CA ASN A 87 -10.22 4.29 -2.42
C ASN A 87 -11.15 3.71 -1.35
N ILE A 88 -12.18 2.96 -1.72
CA ILE A 88 -13.01 2.20 -0.77
C ILE A 88 -12.14 1.23 0.03
N LEU A 89 -11.30 0.45 -0.65
CA LEU A 89 -10.37 -0.49 0.00
C LEU A 89 -9.41 0.26 0.93
N ASN A 90 -8.91 1.43 0.53
CA ASN A 90 -8.02 2.25 1.34
C ASN A 90 -8.69 2.68 2.66
N GLU A 91 -9.93 3.14 2.61
CA GLU A 91 -10.73 3.49 3.79
C GLU A 91 -10.99 2.27 4.69
N LEU A 92 -11.38 1.14 4.10
CA LEU A 92 -11.70 -0.08 4.84
C LEU A 92 -10.49 -0.67 5.56
N LEU A 93 -9.31 -0.62 4.94
CA LEU A 93 -8.06 -1.19 5.46
C LEU A 93 -7.31 -0.25 6.40
N THR A 94 -7.56 1.07 6.34
CA THR A 94 -6.95 2.04 7.26
C THR A 94 -7.57 1.95 8.65
N VAL A 95 -8.89 1.74 8.72
CA VAL A 95 -9.60 1.63 9.99
C VAL A 95 -9.63 0.16 10.45
N GLY A 96 -9.39 -0.13 11.74
CA GLY A 96 -9.59 -1.48 12.30
C GLY A 96 -8.39 -2.44 12.21
N GLY A 97 -7.22 -1.96 11.78
CA GLY A 97 -5.93 -2.63 11.96
C GLY A 97 -5.79 -4.01 11.31
N GLY A 98 -4.89 -4.83 11.84
CA GLY A 98 -4.47 -6.09 11.20
C GLY A 98 -5.56 -7.16 10.99
N ARG A 99 -6.73 -7.06 11.64
CA ARG A 99 -7.83 -8.01 11.46
C ARG A 99 -8.49 -7.85 10.08
N ARG A 100 -8.79 -6.61 9.66
CA ARG A 100 -9.42 -6.35 8.36
C ARG A 100 -8.50 -6.63 7.20
N ILE A 101 -7.22 -6.27 7.37
CA ILE A 101 -6.15 -6.64 6.44
C ILE A 101 -6.09 -8.17 6.32
N GLY A 102 -6.17 -8.89 7.44
CA GLY A 102 -6.24 -10.36 7.43
C GLY A 102 -7.42 -10.91 6.62
N ALA A 103 -8.61 -10.33 6.79
CA ALA A 103 -9.81 -10.72 6.04
C ALA A 103 -9.70 -10.44 4.53
N PHE A 104 -9.11 -9.29 4.18
CA PHE A 104 -8.81 -8.94 2.78
C PHE A 104 -7.83 -9.95 2.15
N VAL A 105 -6.75 -10.30 2.87
CA VAL A 105 -5.77 -11.28 2.42
C VAL A 105 -6.39 -12.67 2.28
N SER A 106 -7.22 -13.10 3.25
CA SER A 106 -7.86 -14.42 3.21
C SER A 106 -8.86 -14.58 2.07
N LYS A 107 -9.47 -13.48 1.61
CA LYS A 107 -10.38 -13.42 0.47
C LYS A 107 -9.66 -13.26 -0.88
N GLY A 108 -8.33 -13.36 -0.91
CA GLY A 108 -7.55 -13.28 -2.15
C GLY A 108 -7.24 -11.87 -2.65
N GLY A 109 -7.58 -10.82 -1.90
CA GLY A 109 -7.44 -9.43 -2.35
C GLY A 109 -6.01 -9.04 -2.75
N THR A 110 -4.98 -9.62 -2.13
CA THR A 110 -3.59 -9.41 -2.53
C THR A 110 -3.32 -9.89 -3.96
N ALA A 111 -3.87 -11.04 -4.36
CA ALA A 111 -3.67 -11.57 -5.71
C ALA A 111 -4.34 -10.67 -6.75
N ILE A 112 -5.55 -10.21 -6.46
CA ILE A 112 -6.30 -9.27 -7.30
C ILE A 112 -5.51 -7.96 -7.48
N LEU A 113 -4.95 -7.38 -6.42
CA LEU A 113 -4.14 -6.16 -6.51
C LEU A 113 -2.86 -6.35 -7.34
N LEU A 114 -2.18 -7.48 -7.20
CA LEU A 114 -0.97 -7.78 -7.98
C LEU A 114 -1.31 -7.97 -9.46
N GLN A 115 -2.39 -8.67 -9.77
CA GLN A 115 -2.86 -8.85 -11.14
C GLN A 115 -3.29 -7.53 -11.76
N LEU A 116 -3.99 -6.67 -11.01
CA LEU A 116 -4.36 -5.33 -11.45
C LEU A 116 -3.11 -4.50 -11.77
N LEU A 117 -2.10 -4.52 -10.88
CA LEU A 117 -0.82 -3.84 -11.12
C LEU A 117 -0.19 -4.26 -12.45
N VAL A 118 -0.11 -5.56 -12.71
CA VAL A 118 0.50 -6.09 -13.94
C VAL A 118 -0.32 -5.74 -15.16
N SER A 119 -1.65 -5.82 -15.06
CA SER A 119 -2.57 -5.50 -16.16
C SER A 119 -2.46 -4.02 -16.53
N SER A 120 -2.55 -3.12 -15.55
CA SER A 120 -2.45 -1.67 -15.76
C SER A 120 -1.05 -1.20 -16.20
N SER A 121 -0.01 -2.02 -16.04
CA SER A 121 1.33 -1.71 -16.54
C SER A 121 1.50 -1.90 -18.05
N LYS A 122 0.57 -2.61 -18.70
CA LYS A 122 0.59 -2.86 -20.14
C LYS A 122 -0.02 -1.70 -20.93
N ASP A 123 -0.88 -0.92 -20.30
CA ASP A 123 -1.52 0.25 -20.91
C ASP A 123 -0.53 1.43 -20.91
N LEU A 124 -0.24 1.97 -22.10
CA LEU A 124 0.65 3.11 -22.29
C LEU A 124 -0.14 4.30 -22.86
N PRO A 125 -0.02 5.52 -22.28
CA PRO A 125 0.76 5.85 -21.09
C PRO A 125 0.16 5.29 -19.80
N MET A 126 1.05 4.86 -18.90
CA MET A 126 0.66 4.27 -17.62
C MET A 126 0.05 5.33 -16.70
N ASN A 127 -1.11 5.04 -16.12
CA ASN A 127 -1.79 5.97 -15.21
C ASN A 127 -1.06 6.04 -13.85
N GLU A 128 -0.43 7.18 -13.56
CA GLU A 128 0.34 7.38 -12.33
C GLU A 128 -0.52 7.30 -11.06
N GLU A 129 -1.71 7.91 -11.09
CA GLU A 129 -2.63 7.91 -9.94
C GLU A 129 -3.06 6.48 -9.59
N LEU A 130 -3.43 5.69 -10.60
CA LEU A 130 -3.79 4.30 -10.44
C LEU A 130 -2.62 3.50 -9.84
N MET A 131 -1.41 3.67 -10.39
CA MET A 131 -0.22 2.99 -9.89
C MET A 131 0.10 3.36 -8.43
N LEU A 132 -0.07 4.63 -8.05
CA LEU A 132 0.12 5.11 -6.68
C LEU A 132 -0.84 4.41 -5.72
N HIS A 133 -2.14 4.35 -6.07
CA HIS A 133 -3.16 3.71 -5.23
C HIS A 133 -2.91 2.21 -5.06
N ILE A 134 -2.56 1.51 -6.13
CA ILE A 134 -2.26 0.07 -6.08
C ILE A 134 -1.05 -0.20 -5.18
N HIS A 135 0.07 0.50 -5.38
CA HIS A 135 1.26 0.31 -4.54
C HIS A 135 0.99 0.67 -3.07
N SER A 136 0.24 1.74 -2.80
CA SER A 136 -0.09 2.15 -1.44
C SER A 136 -0.88 1.07 -0.68
N LEU A 137 -1.84 0.41 -1.35
CA LEU A 137 -2.57 -0.72 -0.79
C LEU A 137 -1.65 -1.94 -0.59
N LEU A 138 -0.78 -2.24 -1.55
CA LEU A 138 0.19 -3.34 -1.46
C LEU A 138 1.14 -3.17 -0.26
N VAL A 139 1.62 -1.96 0.04
CA VAL A 139 2.41 -1.67 1.26
C VAL A 139 1.63 -2.02 2.52
N LYS A 140 0.33 -1.70 2.57
CA LYS A 140 -0.52 -1.93 3.75
C LYS A 140 -0.80 -3.41 3.97
N VAL A 141 -1.11 -4.15 2.92
CA VAL A 141 -1.53 -5.56 3.04
C VAL A 141 -0.36 -6.54 3.07
N GLY A 142 0.76 -6.19 2.43
CA GLY A 142 1.87 -7.10 2.24
C GLY A 142 2.53 -7.63 3.53
N PRO A 143 2.69 -6.85 4.62
CA PRO A 143 3.21 -7.37 5.89
C PRO A 143 2.31 -8.44 6.54
N LYS A 144 1.02 -8.52 6.14
CA LYS A 144 0.07 -9.50 6.67
C LYS A 144 -0.02 -10.77 5.82
N ASP A 145 0.35 -10.70 4.54
CA ASP A 145 0.35 -11.85 3.63
C ASP A 145 1.72 -12.55 3.64
N ARG A 146 1.79 -13.70 4.31
CA ARG A 146 3.02 -14.49 4.40
C ARG A 146 3.58 -14.94 3.04
N LYS A 147 2.72 -15.04 2.02
CA LYS A 147 3.11 -15.46 0.66
C LYS A 147 3.28 -14.28 -0.29
N PHE A 148 3.30 -13.04 0.22
CA PHE A 148 3.31 -11.83 -0.58
C PHE A 148 4.45 -11.79 -1.62
N GLY A 149 5.69 -12.01 -1.17
CA GLY A 149 6.86 -11.98 -2.05
C GLY A 149 6.82 -13.06 -3.13
N VAL A 150 6.34 -14.27 -2.80
CA VAL A 150 6.18 -15.37 -3.76
C VAL A 150 5.11 -15.03 -4.80
N LYS A 151 3.93 -14.57 -4.37
CA LYS A 151 2.83 -14.17 -5.27
C LYS A 151 3.26 -13.07 -6.25
N ALA A 152 4.00 -12.08 -5.77
CA ALA A 152 4.46 -10.97 -6.60
C ALA A 152 5.48 -11.37 -7.67
N ARG A 153 6.34 -12.35 -7.37
CA ARG A 153 7.25 -12.92 -8.37
C ARG A 153 6.50 -13.71 -9.44
N LEU A 154 5.63 -14.63 -9.00
CA LEU A 154 4.88 -15.50 -9.91
C LEU A 154 3.93 -14.71 -10.82
N ASN A 155 3.35 -13.62 -10.32
CA ASN A 155 2.46 -12.77 -11.12
C ASN A 155 3.23 -11.80 -12.05
N GLY A 156 4.54 -11.61 -11.84
CA GLY A 156 5.35 -10.63 -12.58
C GLY A 156 5.30 -9.19 -12.03
N ALA A 157 4.53 -8.96 -10.96
CA ALA A 157 4.37 -7.67 -10.30
C ALA A 157 5.70 -7.08 -9.78
N LEU A 158 6.64 -7.92 -9.35
CA LEU A 158 7.97 -7.47 -8.93
C LEU A 158 8.69 -6.67 -10.02
N ASN A 159 8.71 -7.20 -11.25
CA ASN A 159 9.39 -6.56 -12.38
C ASN A 159 8.71 -5.24 -12.74
N VAL A 160 7.38 -5.18 -12.69
CA VAL A 160 6.60 -3.95 -12.90
C VAL A 160 7.02 -2.87 -11.89
N THR A 161 7.06 -3.18 -10.60
CA THR A 161 7.47 -2.23 -9.55
C THR A 161 8.92 -1.77 -9.75
N VAL A 162 9.85 -2.68 -10.09
CA VAL A 162 11.26 -2.31 -10.38
C VAL A 162 11.37 -1.36 -11.57
N ASN A 163 10.63 -1.63 -12.64
CA ASN A 163 10.64 -0.79 -13.84
C ASN A 163 10.01 0.59 -13.57
N LEU A 164 8.97 0.66 -12.74
CA LEU A 164 8.41 1.91 -12.25
C LEU A 164 9.44 2.76 -11.53
N VAL A 165 10.21 2.18 -10.60
CA VAL A 165 11.29 2.88 -9.87
C VAL A 165 12.33 3.44 -10.85
N LYS A 166 12.79 2.62 -11.80
CA LYS A 166 13.79 3.03 -12.81
C LYS A 166 13.30 4.21 -13.66
N ARG A 167 12.01 4.22 -14.02
CA ARG A 167 11.40 5.28 -14.85
C ARG A 167 11.07 6.55 -14.06
N ASN A 168 10.82 6.43 -12.75
CA ASN A 168 10.28 7.52 -11.92
C ASN A 168 11.27 8.04 -10.87
N LEU A 169 12.57 8.02 -11.15
CA LEU A 169 13.61 8.46 -10.21
C LEU A 169 13.46 9.93 -9.75
N GLN A 170 12.76 10.76 -10.53
CA GLN A 170 12.49 12.15 -10.21
C GLN A 170 11.12 12.36 -9.52
N ASN A 171 10.18 11.42 -9.67
CA ASN A 171 8.83 11.52 -9.08
C ASN A 171 8.82 10.86 -7.69
N CYS A 172 9.19 11.64 -6.68
CA CYS A 172 9.31 11.16 -5.30
C CYS A 172 7.99 10.61 -4.73
N LYS A 173 6.84 11.13 -5.17
CA LYS A 173 5.51 10.67 -4.73
C LYS A 173 5.25 9.21 -5.16
N MET A 174 5.68 8.85 -6.37
CA MET A 174 5.60 7.48 -6.89
C MET A 174 6.69 6.56 -6.35
N LEU A 175 7.90 7.10 -6.16
CA LEU A 175 9.07 6.33 -5.74
C LEU A 175 8.91 5.72 -4.34
N LEU A 176 8.39 6.50 -3.39
CA LEU A 176 8.22 6.06 -2.00
C LEU A 176 7.39 4.78 -1.84
N PRO A 177 6.14 4.70 -2.32
CA PRO A 177 5.34 3.49 -2.19
C PRO A 177 5.95 2.32 -2.97
N CYS A 178 6.60 2.55 -4.11
CA CYS A 178 7.30 1.49 -4.85
C CYS A 178 8.45 0.87 -4.03
N LEU A 179 9.32 1.70 -3.44
CA LEU A 179 10.42 1.24 -2.59
C LEU A 179 9.91 0.50 -1.35
N GLN A 180 8.81 1.00 -0.75
CA GLN A 180 8.17 0.33 0.38
C GLN A 180 7.63 -1.06 -0.01
N VAL A 181 6.99 -1.20 -1.17
CA VAL A 181 6.53 -2.51 -1.68
C VAL A 181 7.72 -3.44 -1.93
N LEU A 182 8.80 -2.95 -2.55
CA LEU A 182 10.01 -3.76 -2.78
C LEU A 182 10.60 -4.28 -1.46
N ARG A 183 10.61 -3.45 -0.41
CA ARG A 183 11.02 -3.89 0.94
C ARG A 183 10.13 -5.01 1.48
N VAL A 184 8.82 -4.95 1.23
CA VAL A 184 7.87 -6.01 1.67
C VAL A 184 8.00 -7.28 0.83
N TYR A 185 8.35 -7.18 -0.46
CA TYR A 185 8.72 -8.34 -1.28
C TYR A 185 9.95 -9.05 -0.70
N ALA A 186 10.94 -8.29 -0.26
CA ALA A 186 12.17 -8.82 0.33
C ALA A 186 11.95 -9.48 1.71
N GLY A 187 11.20 -8.82 2.59
CA GLY A 187 10.99 -9.30 3.96
C GLY A 187 10.19 -10.61 4.09
N ASN A 188 9.37 -10.96 3.10
CA ASN A 188 8.53 -12.16 3.10
C ASN A 188 9.15 -13.37 2.37
N THR A 189 10.48 -13.43 2.28
CA THR A 189 11.19 -14.55 1.65
C THR A 189 11.68 -15.63 2.63
N HIS A 190 11.56 -15.39 3.94
CA HIS A 190 11.84 -16.41 4.95
C HIS A 190 10.62 -17.31 5.18
N VAL A 191 10.51 -18.38 4.37
CA VAL A 191 9.81 -19.60 4.78
C VAL A 191 10.87 -20.68 4.96
N SER A 192 11.52 -20.67 6.13
CA SER A 192 12.06 -21.89 6.73
C SER A 192 11.06 -22.31 7.81
N ASP A 193 9.96 -22.91 7.38
CA ASP A 193 9.18 -23.79 8.27
C ASP A 193 9.82 -25.18 8.14
N GLY A 194 10.41 -25.66 9.24
CA GLY A 194 11.38 -26.76 9.29
C GLY A 194 10.81 -28.16 9.07
N ARG A 195 9.83 -28.34 8.19
CA ARG A 195 9.34 -29.66 7.76
C ARG A 195 8.91 -29.58 6.31
N ASN A 196 9.88 -29.78 5.43
CA ASN A 196 9.79 -30.41 4.11
C ASN A 196 10.96 -29.88 3.28
N ALA A 197 12.06 -30.64 3.34
CA ALA A 197 13.16 -30.52 2.40
C ALA A 197 12.64 -30.85 1.00
N ASN A 198 12.19 -29.82 0.26
CA ASN A 198 12.11 -29.76 -1.21
C ASN A 198 11.42 -28.46 -1.70
N VAL A 199 11.75 -27.31 -1.10
CA VAL A 199 11.31 -26.03 -1.66
C VAL A 199 12.54 -25.31 -2.15
N GLU A 200 12.64 -25.20 -3.47
CA GLU A 200 13.69 -24.47 -4.19
C GLU A 200 14.02 -23.17 -3.45
N GLU A 201 15.20 -23.18 -2.84
CA GLU A 201 15.89 -21.99 -2.39
C GLU A 201 16.13 -21.16 -3.65
N VAL A 202 15.23 -20.20 -3.92
CA VAL A 202 15.42 -19.24 -5.01
C VAL A 202 16.57 -18.32 -4.61
N ARG A 203 17.79 -18.84 -4.75
CA ARG A 203 19.08 -18.14 -4.77
C ARG A 203 19.20 -17.33 -6.07
N SER A 204 18.17 -16.57 -6.45
CA SER A 204 18.34 -15.68 -7.59
C SER A 204 19.25 -14.52 -7.15
N SER A 205 20.38 -14.37 -7.85
CA SER A 205 21.26 -13.20 -7.81
C SER A 205 20.49 -11.87 -7.84
N GLU A 206 19.33 -11.86 -8.51
CA GLU A 206 18.41 -10.72 -8.61
C GLU A 206 17.83 -10.30 -7.27
N PHE A 207 17.68 -11.22 -6.29
CA PHE A 207 17.15 -10.91 -4.96
C PHE A 207 18.13 -10.08 -4.13
N TRP A 208 19.40 -10.48 -4.10
CA TRP A 208 20.46 -9.70 -3.45
C TRP A 208 20.74 -8.39 -4.19
N GLN A 209 20.68 -8.40 -5.53
CA GLN A 209 20.71 -7.15 -6.30
C GLN A 209 19.54 -6.23 -5.97
N LEU A 210 18.31 -6.76 -5.78
CA LEU A 210 17.14 -6.00 -5.35
C LEU A 210 17.32 -5.42 -3.94
N VAL A 211 17.79 -6.21 -2.99
CA VAL A 211 18.05 -5.76 -1.62
C VAL A 211 19.13 -4.67 -1.61
N SER A 212 20.23 -4.86 -2.34
CA SER A 212 21.29 -3.86 -2.50
C SER A 212 20.79 -2.61 -3.22
N THR A 213 19.99 -2.75 -4.28
CA THR A 213 19.43 -1.62 -5.05
C THR A 213 18.44 -0.83 -4.20
N VAL A 214 17.56 -1.49 -3.45
CA VAL A 214 16.61 -0.85 -2.53
C VAL A 214 17.34 -0.17 -1.38
N HIS A 215 18.39 -0.78 -0.82
CA HIS A 215 19.20 -0.17 0.23
C HIS A 215 19.94 1.06 -0.28
N LEU A 216 20.62 0.96 -1.42
CA LEU A 216 21.34 2.06 -2.07
C LEU A 216 20.39 3.20 -2.49
N LEU A 217 19.22 2.89 -3.06
CA LEU A 217 18.20 3.88 -3.42
C LEU A 217 17.58 4.53 -2.18
N SER A 218 17.33 3.77 -1.12
CA SER A 218 16.82 4.32 0.14
C SER A 218 17.85 5.23 0.81
N MET A 219 19.14 4.88 0.76
CA MET A 219 20.24 5.74 1.21
C MET A 219 20.38 6.99 0.33
N TRP A 220 20.24 6.85 -0.99
CA TRP A 220 20.27 7.96 -1.94
C TRP A 220 19.12 8.95 -1.72
N CYS A 221 17.89 8.47 -1.52
CA CYS A 221 16.74 9.32 -1.17
C CYS A 221 16.95 10.05 0.17
N ARG A 222 17.47 9.35 1.19
CA ARG A 222 17.77 9.93 2.51
C ARG A 222 18.87 11.01 2.42
N SER A 223 19.89 10.79 1.60
CA SER A 223 20.97 11.77 1.37
C SER A 223 20.51 13.03 0.65
N ARG A 224 19.39 13.00 -0.06
CA ARG A 224 18.76 14.17 -0.70
C ARG A 224 17.63 14.80 0.14
N GLY A 225 17.46 14.39 1.39
CA GLY A 225 16.46 14.96 2.31
C GLY A 225 15.03 14.47 2.08
N TYR A 226 14.81 13.49 1.21
CA TYR A 226 13.51 12.88 1.01
C TYR A 226 13.31 11.77 2.05
N GLY A 227 12.71 12.09 3.21
CA GLY A 227 12.46 11.09 4.26
C GLY A 227 12.19 11.58 5.68
N GLN A 228 11.63 12.77 5.87
CA GLN A 228 11.10 13.20 7.17
C GLN A 228 9.57 13.00 7.20
N GLU A 229 9.12 11.75 7.04
CA GLU A 229 7.78 11.38 7.51
C GLU A 229 7.93 10.56 8.78
N LYS A 230 7.29 11.06 9.85
CA LYS A 230 7.28 10.43 11.18
C LYS A 230 6.81 8.98 11.07
N PRO A 231 7.39 8.05 11.84
CA PRO A 231 6.88 6.69 11.90
C PRO A 231 5.45 6.71 12.46
N VAL A 232 4.50 6.17 11.70
CA VAL A 232 3.18 5.82 12.21
C VAL A 232 3.40 4.72 13.25
N LEU A 233 3.14 5.09 14.52
CA LEU A 233 3.23 4.21 15.70
C LEU A 233 2.54 2.87 15.44
N GLY A 234 3.21 1.76 15.80
CA GLY A 234 2.50 0.48 15.88
C GLY A 234 3.27 -0.82 15.93
N THR A 235 4.59 -0.87 16.11
CA THR A 235 5.28 -2.12 16.45
C THR A 235 6.39 -1.86 17.46
N LYS A 236 6.08 -2.07 18.74
CA LYS A 236 7.10 -2.40 19.74
C LYS A 236 7.64 -3.78 19.38
N LEU A 237 8.82 -3.83 18.79
CA LEU A 237 9.68 -5.00 18.77
C LEU A 237 11.00 -4.59 19.43
N LEU A 238 11.21 -5.16 20.61
CA LEU A 238 12.46 -5.28 21.37
C LEU A 238 13.54 -4.22 21.10
N THR A 239 13.60 -3.23 21.98
CA THR A 239 14.83 -2.52 22.31
C THR A 239 15.74 -3.45 23.13
N ASP A 240 16.73 -4.07 22.49
CA ASP A 240 17.94 -4.55 23.18
C ASP A 240 18.93 -3.37 23.31
N PRO A 241 19.36 -2.97 24.53
CA PRO A 241 20.25 -1.82 24.72
C PRO A 241 21.75 -2.08 24.46
N ARG A 242 22.18 -3.20 23.87
CA ARG A 242 23.62 -3.54 23.73
C ARG A 242 24.21 -3.52 22.32
N SER A 243 23.82 -2.56 21.48
CA SER A 243 24.61 -2.21 20.29
C SER A 243 24.76 -0.68 20.18
N ARG A 244 25.73 -0.16 20.94
CA ARG A 244 26.32 1.18 20.73
C ARG A 244 27.14 1.17 19.44
N LEU A 245 27.41 2.37 18.90
CA LEU A 245 27.83 2.73 17.54
C LEU A 245 26.55 2.91 16.70
N TRP A 246 26.03 4.11 16.48
CA TRP A 246 26.67 5.27 15.86
C TRP A 246 26.26 6.58 16.56
N THR A 247 27.22 7.33 17.08
CA THR A 247 27.05 8.74 17.46
C THR A 247 27.36 9.62 16.26
N CYS A 248 26.40 10.47 15.85
CA CYS A 248 26.62 11.57 14.90
C CYS A 248 27.63 12.59 15.45
N PRO A 249 28.61 13.07 14.67
CA PRO A 249 29.34 14.27 15.04
C PRO A 249 28.47 15.52 14.79
N HIS A 250 28.30 16.31 15.85
CA HIS A 250 27.73 17.64 15.82
C HIS A 250 28.53 18.55 14.86
N ARG A 251 27.85 19.18 13.90
CA ARG A 251 28.35 20.37 13.21
C ARG A 251 28.29 21.54 14.19
N ARG A 252 29.41 21.84 14.86
CA ARG A 252 29.56 23.01 15.73
C ARG A 252 29.89 24.22 14.85
N SER A 253 28.98 25.17 14.82
CA SER A 253 29.16 26.53 14.33
C SER A 253 30.26 27.24 15.12
N HIS A 254 31.24 27.83 14.44
CA HIS A 254 32.12 28.85 15.01
C HIS A 254 32.26 30.01 14.02
N SER A 255 31.58 31.10 14.36
CA SER A 255 31.95 32.48 14.05
C SER A 255 32.92 32.97 15.13
N THR A 256 34.03 33.59 14.74
CA THR A 256 34.76 34.57 15.58
C THR A 256 35.56 35.52 14.71
N GLU A 257 35.41 36.80 15.02
CA GLU A 257 36.05 37.98 14.45
C GLU A 257 37.52 38.14 14.90
N GLY A 258 38.23 38.97 14.11
CA GLY A 258 39.44 39.80 14.33
C GLY A 258 40.34 39.69 15.58
N HIS A 259 41.67 39.75 15.35
CA HIS A 259 42.51 40.95 15.59
C HIS A 259 44.01 40.69 15.27
N ASP A 260 44.59 41.68 14.57
CA ASP A 260 45.90 42.33 14.70
C ASP A 260 47.28 41.63 14.71
N SER A 261 48.15 42.30 13.92
CA SER A 261 49.56 42.68 14.15
C SER A 261 50.73 41.87 13.56
N ALA A 262 51.35 42.51 12.56
CA ALA A 262 52.77 42.88 12.43
C ALA A 262 53.88 41.80 12.32
N GLY A 263 54.74 41.97 11.30
CA GLY A 263 56.16 41.60 11.38
C GLY A 263 56.84 41.02 10.12
N GLN A 264 57.38 41.91 9.28
CA GLN A 264 58.68 41.89 8.56
C GLN A 264 59.22 40.69 7.74
N VAL A 265 60.08 41.08 6.77
CA VAL A 265 61.02 40.32 5.91
C VAL A 265 60.38 39.84 4.60
N THR A 266 60.67 40.35 3.40
CA THR A 266 61.79 41.10 2.80
C THR A 266 61.28 42.19 1.86
#